data_AF-A0A9D9BQG2-F1
#
_entry.id   AF-A0A9D9BQG2-F1
#
_cell.length_a   1.000
_cell.length_b   1.000
_cell.length_c   1.000
_cell.angle_alpha   90.00
_cell.angle_beta   90.00
_cell.angle_gamma   90.00
#
_symmetry.space_group_name_H-M   'P 1'
#
loop_
_entity.id
_entity.type
_entity.pdbx_description
1 polymer ?
#
loop_
_entity_poly.entity_id
_entity_poly.type
_entity_poly.pdbx_seq_one_letter_code
_entity_poly.pdbx_strand_id
1 'polypeptide(L)' 'MTDHQSSLIRKLYLKVKKYPRFSKGEIEKFCWMAVHEHKHGVLPSEYDIREIDEDLYLELLQEFKSTT' A
#
# COMPACT_ATOMS: atom_id res chain seq x y z
N MET A 1 -14.12 -2.85 -16.16
CA MET A 1 -13.53 -3.48 -14.94
C MET A 1 -12.51 -2.54 -14.27
N THR A 2 -12.72 -1.22 -14.33
CA THR A 2 -11.75 -0.20 -13.85
C THR A 2 -12.19 0.43 -12.53
N ASP A 3 -13.50 0.50 -12.26
CA ASP A 3 -14.02 1.11 -11.03
C ASP A 3 -13.59 0.40 -9.74
N HIS A 4 -13.38 -0.92 -9.81
CA HIS A 4 -12.99 -1.73 -8.65
C HIS A 4 -11.52 -1.51 -8.28
N GLN A 5 -10.62 -1.45 -9.29
CA GLN A 5 -9.20 -1.17 -9.12
C GLN A 5 -9.01 0.22 -8.50
N SER A 6 -9.65 1.25 -9.08
CA SER A 6 -9.57 2.62 -8.56
C SER A 6 -10.17 2.75 -7.15
N SER A 7 -11.25 2.03 -6.84
CA SER A 7 -11.82 1.98 -5.49
C SER A 7 -10.87 1.33 -4.49
N LEU A 8 -10.20 0.24 -4.88
CA LEU A 8 -9.24 -0.47 -4.03
C LEU A 8 -8.01 0.41 -3.75
N ILE A 9 -7.41 0.97 -4.80
CA ILE A 9 -6.26 1.88 -4.69
C ILE A 9 -6.60 3.05 -3.76
N ARG A 10 -7.79 3.66 -3.91
CA ARG A 10 -8.23 4.74 -3.02
C ARG A 10 -8.34 4.29 -1.57
N LYS A 11 -8.87 3.09 -1.30
CA LYS A 11 -8.94 2.53 0.06
C LYS A 11 -7.56 2.32 0.65
N LEU A 12 -6.64 1.72 -0.11
CA LEU A 12 -5.26 1.48 0.33
C LEU A 12 -4.50 2.78 0.57
N TYR A 13 -4.67 3.77 -0.30
CA TYR A 13 -4.09 5.11 -0.15
C TYR A 13 -4.52 5.78 1.17
N LEU A 14 -5.80 5.72 1.48
CA LEU A 14 -6.32 6.23 2.76
C LEU A 14 -5.80 5.42 3.95
N LYS A 15 -5.60 4.11 3.79
CA LYS A 15 -5.05 3.24 4.83
C LYS A 15 -3.60 3.55 5.14
N VAL A 16 -2.77 3.73 4.10
CA VAL A 16 -1.36 4.13 4.22
C VAL A 16 -1.22 5.40 5.06
N LYS A 17 -2.04 6.43 4.79
CA LYS A 17 -2.03 7.69 5.55
C LYS A 17 -2.48 7.56 7.01
N LYS A 18 -3.17 6.47 7.36
CA LYS A 18 -3.64 6.19 8.72
C LYS A 18 -2.66 5.35 9.52
N TYR A 19 -1.57 4.86 8.93
CA TYR A 19 -0.59 4.11 9.68
C TYR A 19 0.08 4.98 10.75
N PRO A 20 0.35 4.41 11.94
CA PRO A 20 1.11 5.10 12.96
C PRO A 20 2.50 5.45 12.43
N ARG A 21 2.97 6.67 12.73
CA ARG A 21 4.27 7.19 12.27
C ARG A 21 4.42 7.25 10.74
N PHE A 22 3.30 7.37 10.01
CA PHE A 22 3.34 7.60 8.57
C PHE A 22 4.30 8.74 8.23
N SER A 23 5.21 8.47 7.29
CA SER A 23 6.20 9.42 6.80
C SER A 23 6.28 9.31 5.28
N LYS A 24 6.30 10.47 4.60
CA LYS A 24 6.51 10.52 3.15
C LYS A 24 7.88 9.98 2.74
N GLY A 25 8.88 10.03 3.63
CA GLY A 25 10.23 9.51 3.36
C GLY A 25 10.31 7.99 3.30
N GLU A 26 9.31 7.29 3.83
CA GLU A 26 9.23 5.82 3.83
C GLU A 26 8.00 5.33 3.05
N ILE A 27 7.57 6.07 2.02
CA ILE A 27 6.30 5.79 1.34
C ILE A 27 6.25 4.39 0.71
N GLU A 28 7.39 3.92 0.19
CA GLU A 28 7.52 2.59 -0.41
C GLU A 28 7.24 1.50 0.63
N LYS A 29 7.79 1.64 1.85
CA LYS A 29 7.53 0.74 2.97
C LYS A 29 6.06 0.75 3.36
N PHE A 30 5.44 1.92 3.52
CA PHE A 30 4.02 1.97 3.92
C PHE A 30 3.08 1.43 2.84
N CYS A 31 3.38 1.66 1.55
CA CYS A 31 2.61 1.08 0.44
C CYS A 31 2.73 -0.44 0.45
N TRP A 32 3.96 -0.96 0.63
CA TRP A 32 4.20 -2.40 0.74
C TRP A 32 3.43 -3.02 1.92
N MET A 33 3.46 -2.37 3.10
CA MET A 33 2.68 -2.81 4.28
C MET A 33 1.18 -2.87 4.01
N ALA A 34 0.62 -1.87 3.31
CA ALA A 34 -0.81 -1.84 2.99
C ALA A 34 -1.23 -2.96 2.05
N VAL A 35 -0.41 -3.26 1.04
CA VAL A 35 -0.68 -4.36 0.10
C VAL A 35 -0.47 -5.71 0.77
N HIS A 36 0.58 -5.85 1.58
CA HIS A 36 0.81 -7.04 2.40
C HIS A 36 -0.38 -7.34 3.30
N GLU A 37 -0.85 -6.35 4.07
CA GLU A 37 -2.00 -6.51 4.95
C GLU A 37 -3.29 -6.78 4.16
N HIS A 38 -3.44 -6.23 2.96
CA HIS A 38 -4.57 -6.52 2.09
C HIS A 38 -4.59 -7.98 1.61
N LYS A 39 -3.42 -8.51 1.20
CA LYS A 39 -3.29 -9.89 0.69
C LYS A 39 -3.34 -10.93 1.80
N HIS A 40 -2.72 -10.65 2.95
CA HIS A 40 -2.50 -11.61 4.03
C HIS A 40 -3.41 -11.41 5.24
N GLY A 41 -4.14 -10.29 5.31
CA GLY A 41 -5.04 -9.96 6.42
C GLY A 41 -4.34 -9.55 7.73
N VAL A 42 -3.00 -9.44 7.71
CA VAL A 42 -2.18 -9.12 8.89
C VAL A 42 -1.06 -8.16 8.50
N LEU A 43 -0.64 -7.30 9.43
CA LEU A 43 0.54 -6.46 9.21
C LEU A 43 1.81 -7.33 9.11
N PRO A 44 2.80 -6.91 8.33
CA PRO A 44 4.07 -7.61 8.26
C PRO A 44 4.84 -7.48 9.57
N SER A 45 5.50 -8.57 9.96
CA SER A 45 6.57 -8.52 10.97
C SER A 45 7.87 -7.98 10.35
N GLU A 46 8.86 -7.67 11.18
CA GLU A 46 10.14 -7.04 10.77
C GLU A 46 10.92 -7.84 9.70
N TYR A 47 10.67 -9.15 9.59
CA TYR A 47 11.32 -10.06 8.64
C TYR A 47 10.30 -10.86 7.81
N ASP A 48 9.15 -10.26 7.53
CA ASP A 48 8.12 -10.91 6.73
C ASP A 48 8.54 -11.01 5.27
N ILE A 49 8.82 -12.23 4.81
CA ILE A 49 9.27 -12.52 3.44
C ILE A 49 8.13 -12.88 2.49
N ARG A 50 6.88 -12.75 2.91
CA ARG A 50 5.75 -13.14 2.08
C ARG A 50 5.60 -12.20 0.88
N GLU A 51 5.30 -12.78 -0.26
CA GLU A 51 5.05 -12.04 -1.49
C GLU A 51 3.77 -11.20 -1.39
N ILE A 52 3.81 -10.01 -1.99
CA ILE A 52 2.65 -9.13 -2.14
C ILE A 52 2.11 -9.20 -3.57
N ASP A 53 1.08 -8.42 -3.87
CA ASP A 53 0.67 -8.15 -5.25
C ASP A 53 1.51 -6.98 -5.77
N GLU A 54 2.43 -7.24 -6.69
CA GLU A 54 3.39 -6.25 -7.17
C GLU A 54 2.73 -5.14 -7.98
N ASP A 55 1.78 -5.48 -8.86
CA ASP A 55 1.07 -4.51 -9.69
C ASP A 55 0.27 -3.55 -8.81
N LEU A 56 -0.45 -4.08 -7.82
CA LEU A 56 -1.20 -3.28 -6.86
C LEU A 56 -0.30 -2.35 -6.03
N TYR A 57 0.91 -2.81 -5.69
CA TYR A 57 1.91 -2.00 -5.01
C TYR A 57 2.44 -0.87 -5.89
N LEU A 58 2.79 -1.15 -7.14
CA LEU A 58 3.30 -0.16 -8.07
C LEU A 58 2.25 0.91 -8.38
N GLU A 59 1.00 0.51 -8.61
CA GLU A 59 -0.13 1.43 -8.80
C GLU A 59 -0.33 2.33 -7.57
N LEU A 60 -0.36 1.75 -6.36
CA LEU A 60 -0.52 2.51 -5.12
C LEU A 60 0.65 3.49 -4.90
N LEU A 61 1.87 3.05 -5.17
CA LEU A 61 3.05 3.88 -5.06
C LEU A 61 3.02 5.05 -6.06
N GLN A 62 2.56 4.79 -7.28
CA GLN A 62 2.42 5.81 -8.30
C GLN A 62 1.39 6.87 -7.91
N GLU A 63 0.27 6.51 -7.26
CA GLU A 63 -0.68 7.49 -6.74
C GLU A 63 -0.06 8.45 -5.72
N PHE A 64 0.81 7.94 -4.84
CA PHE A 64 1.53 8.80 -3.89
C PHE A 64 2.57 9.70 -4.57
N LYS A 65 3.30 9.17 -5.56
CA LYS A 65 4.33 9.91 -6.31
C LYS A 65 3.71 10.97 -7.23
N SER A 66 2.53 10.70 -7.79
CA SER A 66 1.82 11.63 -8.71
C SER A 66 1.11 12.78 -7.98
N THR A 67 0.89 12.66 -6.67
CA THR A 67 0.27 13.70 -5.84
C THR A 67 1.31 14.64 -5.18
N THR A 68 2.59 14.54 -5.56
CA THR A 68 3.70 15.36 -5.05
C THR A 68 4.25 16.25 -6.16
#